data_AF-A0A920GS17-F1
#
_entry.id   AF-A0A920GS17-F1
#
_cell.length_a   1.000
_cell.length_b   1.000
_cell.length_c   1.000
_cell.angle_alpha   90.00
_cell.angle_beta   90.00
_cell.angle_gamma   90.00
#
_symmetry.space_group_name_H-M   'P 1'
#
loop_
_entity.id
_entity.type
_entity.pdbx_description
1 polymer ?
#
loop_
_entity_poly.entity_id
_entity_poly.type
_entity_poly.pdbx_seq_one_letter_code
_entity_poly.pdbx_strand_id
1 'polypeptide(L)'
;MDQSVDELRSSNVKGANPFRDIRVREAFNLAIDKDAIQRVVMDGLSFPTGIITPPGVLGNTPELDQQYGFDLDKAKSLMAEAGYADGFEVQLDCPNNRYNNDEKICQAAVAMLAKIGVK
;
A
#
# COMPACT_ATOMS: atom_id res chain seq x y z
N MET A 1 -4.69 -6.50 2.37
CA MET A 1 -5.12 -5.91 3.66
C MET A 1 -6.32 -6.71 4.15
N ASP A 2 -6.18 -7.43 5.26
CA ASP A 2 -7.27 -8.24 5.82
C ASP A 2 -8.33 -7.35 6.47
N GLN A 3 -9.52 -7.29 5.85
CA GLN A 3 -10.69 -6.55 6.33
C GLN A 3 -11.77 -7.47 6.93
N SER A 4 -11.51 -8.78 6.92
CA SER A 4 -12.50 -9.81 7.25
C SER A 4 -12.61 -10.09 8.75
N VAL A 5 -11.57 -9.72 9.51
CA VAL A 5 -11.50 -9.89 10.97
C VAL A 5 -11.69 -8.55 11.68
N ASP A 6 -12.26 -8.60 12.89
CA ASP A 6 -12.47 -7.40 13.70
C ASP A 6 -11.18 -6.90 14.39
N GLU A 7 -10.21 -7.80 14.60
CA GLU A 7 -8.91 -7.51 15.19
C GLU A 7 -7.79 -8.18 14.37
N LEU A 8 -6.76 -7.41 14.01
CA LEU A 8 -5.59 -7.94 13.32
C LEU A 8 -4.67 -8.68 14.29
N ARG A 9 -4.38 -9.95 13.98
CA ARG A 9 -3.48 -10.79 14.80
C ARG A 9 -2.06 -10.24 14.87
N SER A 10 -1.61 -9.61 13.79
CA SER A 10 -0.24 -9.12 13.61
C SER A 10 -0.06 -7.64 13.93
N SER A 11 -1.08 -6.97 14.49
CA SER A 11 -0.99 -5.55 14.85
C SER A 11 -0.86 -5.32 16.35
N ASN A 12 -0.20 -4.22 16.72
CA ASN A 12 -0.18 -3.70 18.08
C ASN A 12 -1.51 -3.05 18.49
N VAL A 13 -2.39 -2.70 17.54
CA VAL A 13 -3.75 -2.22 17.80
C VAL A 13 -4.62 -3.39 18.28
N LYS A 14 -5.23 -3.26 19.47
CA LYS A 14 -6.09 -4.29 20.10
C LYS A 14 -7.54 -3.84 20.15
N GLY A 15 -8.47 -4.78 19.98
CA GLY A 15 -9.91 -4.55 19.92
C GLY A 15 -10.40 -3.86 18.64
N ALA A 16 -9.53 -3.67 17.64
CA ALA A 16 -9.86 -3.02 16.39
C ALA A 16 -8.97 -3.49 15.23
N ASN A 17 -9.43 -3.27 14.00
CA ASN A 17 -8.70 -3.51 12.77
C ASN A 17 -8.56 -2.20 11.99
N PRO A 18 -7.37 -1.58 11.94
CA PRO A 18 -7.14 -0.34 11.20
C PRO A 18 -7.55 -0.42 9.72
N PHE A 19 -7.42 -1.59 9.07
CA PHE A 19 -7.79 -1.77 7.67
C PHE A 19 -9.30 -1.76 7.42
N ARG A 20 -10.15 -1.82 8.45
CA ARG A 20 -11.60 -1.61 8.31
C ARG A 20 -11.94 -0.17 7.91
N ASP A 21 -11.12 0.79 8.30
CA ASP A 21 -11.28 2.19 7.91
C ASP A 21 -10.77 2.41 6.48
N ILE A 22 -11.62 2.94 5.61
CA ILE A 22 -11.24 3.23 4.22
C ILE A 22 -10.12 4.27 4.12
N ARG A 23 -10.06 5.21 5.07
CA ARG A 23 -9.05 6.27 5.10
C ARG A 23 -7.65 5.71 5.32
N VAL A 24 -7.50 4.67 6.14
CA VAL A 24 -6.23 3.96 6.32
C VAL A 24 -5.81 3.29 5.01
N ARG A 25 -6.74 2.63 4.31
CA ARG A 25 -6.42 1.97 3.02
C ARG A 25 -6.07 2.98 1.92
N GLU A 26 -6.73 4.14 1.90
CA GLU A 26 -6.40 5.23 0.98
C GLU A 26 -5.03 5.84 1.33
N ALA A 27 -4.72 6.04 2.61
CA ALA A 27 -3.40 6.50 3.05
C ALA A 27 -2.27 5.56 2.61
N PHE A 28 -2.48 4.23 2.69
CA PHE A 28 -1.50 3.26 2.19
C PHE A 28 -1.25 3.40 0.68
N ASN A 29 -2.30 3.63 -0.12
CA ASN A 29 -2.15 3.82 -1.57
C ASN A 29 -1.37 5.10 -1.89
N LEU A 30 -1.64 6.19 -1.16
CA LEU A 30 -1.00 7.49 -1.36
C LEU A 30 0.43 7.55 -0.82
N ALA A 31 0.77 6.72 0.18
CA ALA A 31 2.10 6.68 0.78
C ALA A 31 3.11 5.85 -0.04
N ILE A 32 2.66 4.95 -0.91
CA ILE A 32 3.53 4.10 -1.73
C ILE A 32 3.77 4.78 -3.08
N ASP A 33 4.99 5.27 -3.28
CA ASP A 33 5.43 5.87 -4.55
C ASP A 33 5.72 4.77 -5.59
N LYS A 34 4.69 4.43 -6.37
CA LYS A 34 4.78 3.41 -7.42
C LYS A 34 5.74 3.83 -8.55
N ASP A 35 5.87 5.13 -8.83
CA ASP A 35 6.79 5.64 -9.86
C ASP A 35 8.25 5.52 -9.41
N ALA A 36 8.55 5.77 -8.14
CA ALA A 36 9.87 5.51 -7.58
C ALA A 36 10.22 4.03 -7.62
N ILE A 37 9.29 3.14 -7.26
CA ILE A 37 9.49 1.68 -7.37
C ILE A 37 9.74 1.29 -8.83
N GLN A 38 8.96 1.81 -9.77
CA GLN A 38 9.13 1.52 -11.19
C GLN A 38 10.52 1.91 -11.70
N ARG A 39 11.00 3.11 -11.34
CA ARG A 39 12.32 3.59 -11.81
C ARG A 39 13.49 2.88 -11.14
N VAL A 40 13.42 2.66 -9.83
CA VAL A 40 14.59 2.26 -9.01
C VAL A 40 14.64 0.75 -8.78
N VAL A 41 13.49 0.12 -8.54
CA VAL A 41 13.44 -1.31 -8.20
C VAL A 41 13.20 -2.16 -9.45
N MET A 42 12.42 -1.64 -10.41
CA MET A 42 12.02 -2.36 -11.63
C MET A 42 12.82 -1.94 -12.87
N ASP A 43 13.82 -1.09 -12.73
CA ASP A 43 14.68 -0.59 -13.83
C ASP A 43 13.89 0.02 -15.01
N GLY A 44 12.71 0.58 -14.73
CA GLY A 44 11.81 1.12 -15.75
C GLY A 44 11.04 0.07 -16.56
N LEU A 45 11.23 -1.23 -16.27
CA LEU A 45 10.65 -2.36 -17.00
C LEU A 45 9.31 -2.83 -16.41
N SER A 46 8.59 -1.92 -15.77
CA SER A 46 7.21 -2.12 -15.33
C SER A 46 6.40 -0.84 -15.59
N PHE A 47 5.09 -0.94 -15.44
CA PHE A 47 4.18 0.21 -15.45
C PHE A 47 3.33 0.18 -14.18
N PRO A 48 3.19 1.30 -13.46
CA PRO A 48 2.26 1.40 -12.35
C PRO A 48 0.81 1.24 -12.84
N THR A 49 -0.06 0.69 -11.99
CA THR A 49 -1.46 0.36 -12.33
C THR A 49 -2.38 0.56 -11.11
N GLY A 50 -3.65 0.88 -11.38
CA GLY A 50 -4.73 0.97 -10.40
C GLY A 50 -5.41 -0.38 -10.11
N ILE A 51 -5.26 -1.37 -10.99
CA ILE A 51 -5.93 -2.68 -10.90
C ILE A 51 -4.96 -3.84 -11.15
N ILE A 52 -5.40 -5.07 -10.88
CA ILE A 52 -4.58 -6.27 -11.09
C ILE A 52 -4.54 -6.72 -12.57
N THR A 53 -5.55 -6.33 -13.36
CA THR A 53 -5.69 -6.71 -14.76
C THR A 53 -4.87 -5.75 -15.63
N PRO A 54 -3.86 -6.22 -16.37
CA PRO A 54 -3.02 -5.33 -17.16
C PRO A 54 -3.75 -4.78 -18.42
N PRO A 55 -3.26 -3.68 -19.00
CA PRO A 55 -3.76 -3.14 -20.26
C PRO A 55 -3.75 -4.20 -21.38
N GLY A 56 -4.81 -4.21 -22.18
CA GLY A 56 -4.98 -5.17 -23.30
C GLY A 56 -5.60 -6.51 -22.90
N VAL A 57 -5.86 -6.76 -21.61
CA VAL A 57 -6.60 -7.93 -21.13
C VAL A 57 -8.05 -7.56 -20.83
N LEU A 58 -8.99 -8.44 -21.21
CA LEU A 58 -10.42 -8.27 -20.93
C LEU A 58 -10.63 -8.00 -19.43
N GLY A 59 -11.36 -6.93 -19.12
CA GLY A 59 -11.60 -6.49 -17.74
C GLY A 59 -10.72 -5.31 -17.29
N ASN A 60 -9.79 -4.84 -18.12
CA ASN A 60 -9.13 -3.54 -17.95
C ASN A 60 -9.86 -2.46 -18.77
N THR A 61 -10.14 -1.32 -18.14
CA THR A 61 -10.48 -0.07 -18.82
C THR A 61 -9.62 1.07 -18.25
N PRO A 62 -9.35 2.14 -19.01
CA PRO A 62 -8.56 3.28 -18.51
C PRO A 62 -9.13 3.91 -17.24
N GLU A 63 -10.45 3.94 -17.10
CA GLU A 63 -11.14 4.49 -15.93
C GLU A 63 -10.90 3.63 -14.68
N LEU A 64 -10.92 2.31 -14.83
CA LEU A 64 -10.64 1.39 -13.73
C LEU A 64 -9.16 1.38 -13.36
N ASP A 65 -8.26 1.57 -14.33
CA ASP A 65 -6.81 1.55 -14.14
C ASP A 65 -6.25 2.87 -13.58
N GLN A 66 -7.12 3.83 -13.26
CA GLN A 66 -6.69 5.09 -12.67
C GLN A 66 -6.02 4.85 -11.30
N GLN A 67 -4.82 5.39 -11.15
CA GLN A 67 -4.05 5.28 -9.90
C GLN A 67 -4.45 6.35 -8.89
N TYR A 68 -4.27 6.01 -7.60
CA TYR A 68 -4.38 6.96 -6.50
C TYR A 68 -3.32 8.08 -6.53
N GLY A 69 -2.19 7.84 -7.20
CA GLY A 69 -1.03 8.72 -7.16
C GLY A 69 -0.23 8.59 -5.85
N PHE A 70 0.75 9.49 -5.67
CA PHE A 70 1.58 9.59 -4.48
C PHE A 70 1.37 10.97 -3.84
N ASP A 71 0.90 10.99 -2.60
CA ASP A 71 0.68 12.21 -1.81
C ASP A 71 0.88 11.89 -0.32
N LEU A 72 2.09 12.12 0.16
CA LEU A 72 2.48 11.79 1.53
C LEU A 72 1.74 12.66 2.57
N ASP A 73 1.44 13.91 2.24
CA ASP A 73 0.81 14.83 3.18
C ASP A 73 -0.67 14.48 3.35
N LYS A 74 -1.36 14.18 2.25
CA LYS A 74 -2.73 13.64 2.30
C LYS A 74 -2.78 12.30 3.02
N ALA A 75 -1.81 11.40 2.79
CA ALA A 75 -1.73 10.13 3.49
C ALA A 75 -1.64 10.32 5.02
N LYS A 76 -0.79 11.24 5.49
CA LYS A 76 -0.68 11.59 6.92
C LYS A 76 -1.98 12.18 7.49
N SER A 77 -2.65 13.07 6.74
CA SER A 77 -3.95 13.63 7.15
C SER A 77 -4.99 12.53 7.35
N LEU A 78 -5.11 11.61 6.39
CA LEU A 78 -6.05 10.50 6.46
C LEU A 78 -5.77 9.56 7.64
N MET A 79 -4.49 9.28 7.94
CA MET A 79 -4.10 8.51 9.10
C MET A 79 -4.50 9.21 10.42
N ALA A 80 -4.29 10.52 10.52
CA ALA A 80 -4.69 11.29 11.69
C ALA A 80 -6.22 11.34 11.87
N GLU A 81 -6.97 11.58 10.79
CA GLU A 81 -8.43 11.57 10.79
C GLU A 81 -9.01 10.20 11.17
N ALA A 82 -8.30 9.11 10.83
CA ALA A 82 -8.64 7.76 11.22
C ALA A 82 -8.26 7.39 12.67
N GLY A 83 -7.62 8.30 13.40
CA GLY A 83 -7.18 8.08 14.78
C GLY A 83 -5.81 7.38 14.91
N TYR A 84 -5.04 7.29 13.82
CA TYR A 84 -3.74 6.64 13.76
C TYR A 84 -2.62 7.63 13.38
N ALA A 85 -2.63 8.84 13.95
CA ALA A 85 -1.63 9.87 13.66
C ALA A 85 -0.18 9.42 13.94
N ASP A 86 -0.01 8.63 15.00
CA ASP A 86 1.28 8.03 15.39
C ASP A 86 1.55 6.69 14.67
N GLY A 87 0.64 6.26 13.79
CA GLY A 87 0.69 5.00 13.07
C GLY A 87 0.40 3.77 13.92
N PHE A 88 0.81 2.60 13.43
CA PHE A 88 0.64 1.30 14.08
C PHE A 88 1.61 0.28 13.48
N GLU A 89 1.76 -0.86 14.15
CA GLU A 89 2.55 -1.98 13.66
C GLU A 89 1.65 -2.97 12.91
N VAL A 90 2.14 -3.53 11.81
CA VAL A 90 1.48 -4.63 11.10
C VAL A 90 2.47 -5.47 10.31
N GLN A 91 2.30 -6.79 10.34
CA GLN A 91 3.11 -7.68 9.51
C GLN A 91 2.76 -7.54 8.02
N LEU A 92 3.79 -7.31 7.20
CA LEU A 92 3.72 -7.42 5.75
C LEU A 92 4.29 -8.77 5.30
N ASP A 93 3.42 -9.66 4.83
CA ASP A 93 3.83 -10.92 4.24
C ASP A 93 4.30 -10.72 2.80
N CYS A 94 5.56 -11.04 2.55
CA CYS A 94 6.21 -10.84 1.26
C CYS A 94 6.63 -12.17 0.66
N PRO A 95 6.29 -12.41 -0.63
CA PRO A 95 6.90 -13.51 -1.34
C PRO A 95 8.40 -13.22 -1.58
N ASN A 96 9.15 -14.30 -1.78
CA ASN A 96 10.55 -14.24 -2.19
C ASN A 96 10.72 -15.17 -3.40
N ASN A 97 11.16 -14.63 -4.53
CA ASN A 97 11.37 -15.34 -5.80
C ASN A 97 10.08 -15.88 -6.45
N ARG A 98 8.92 -15.30 -6.14
CA ARG A 98 7.65 -15.58 -6.84
C ARG A 98 7.47 -14.63 -8.03
N TYR A 99 7.73 -13.35 -7.80
CA TYR A 99 7.60 -12.28 -8.79
C TYR A 99 8.91 -11.51 -8.92
N ASN A 100 9.12 -10.84 -10.05
CA ASN A 100 10.30 -10.03 -10.29
C ASN A 100 10.46 -8.98 -9.18
N ASN A 101 11.60 -9.04 -8.49
CA ASN A 101 11.98 -8.11 -7.41
C ASN A 101 10.99 -8.03 -6.24
N ASP A 102 10.17 -9.05 -5.98
CA ASP A 102 9.16 -9.02 -4.91
C ASP A 102 9.70 -8.61 -3.53
N GLU A 103 10.81 -9.22 -3.09
CA GLU A 103 11.45 -8.87 -1.82
C GLU A 103 11.87 -7.39 -1.78
N LYS A 104 12.46 -6.87 -2.87
CA LYS A 104 12.92 -5.48 -2.95
C LYS A 104 11.76 -4.49 -2.97
N ILE A 105 10.67 -4.82 -3.68
CA ILE A 105 9.43 -4.02 -3.68
C ILE A 105 8.89 -3.93 -2.25
N CYS A 106 8.85 -5.07 -1.55
CA CYS A 106 8.43 -5.10 -0.15
C CYS A 106 9.29 -4.23 0.76
N GLN A 107 10.61 -4.31 0.66
CA GLN A 107 11.52 -3.46 1.44
C GLN A 107 11.28 -1.96 1.14
N ALA A 108 11.09 -1.60 -0.14
CA ALA A 108 10.76 -0.23 -0.52
C ALA A 108 9.41 0.22 0.08
N ALA A 109 8.38 -0.62 0.01
CA ALA A 109 7.07 -0.34 0.57
C ALA A 109 7.12 -0.14 2.09
N VAL A 110 7.86 -0.97 2.84
CA VAL A 110 8.07 -0.80 4.28
C VAL A 110 8.70 0.55 4.59
N ALA A 111 9.76 0.93 3.88
CA ALA A 111 10.42 2.23 4.07
C ALA A 111 9.50 3.42 3.73
N MET A 112 8.60 3.27 2.77
CA MET A 112 7.62 4.29 2.40
C MET A 112 6.49 4.40 3.43
N LEU A 113 5.94 3.27 3.88
CA LEU A 113 4.88 3.20 4.89
C LEU A 113 5.36 3.71 6.26
N ALA A 114 6.63 3.54 6.60
CA ALA A 114 7.23 4.13 7.79
C ALA A 114 7.08 5.66 7.85
N LYS A 115 6.97 6.34 6.69
CA LYS A 115 6.76 7.80 6.62
C LYS A 115 5.37 8.25 7.08
N ILE A 116 4.42 7.33 7.19
CA ILE A 116 3.08 7.54 7.78
C ILE A 116 2.92 6.83 9.13
N GLY A 117 4.04 6.44 9.77
CA GLY A 117 4.06 5.81 11.09
C GLY A 117 3.75 4.32 11.11
N VAL A 118 3.53 3.69 9.94
CA VAL A 118 3.26 2.25 9.86
C VAL A 118 4.57 1.47 9.89
N LYS A 119 4.68 0.52 10.81
CA LYS A 119 5.89 -0.27 11.06
C LYS A 119 5.68 -1.76 10.83
#